data_AF-A0A2T4U7J2-F1
#
_entry.id   AF-A0A2T4U7J2-F1
#
_cell.length_a   1.000
_cell.length_b   1.000
_cell.length_c   1.000
_cell.angle_alpha   90.00
_cell.angle_beta   90.00
_cell.angle_gamma   90.00
#
_symmetry.space_group_name_H-M   'P 1'
#
loop_
_entity.id
_entity.type
_entity.pdbx_description
1 polymer ?
#
loop_
_entity_poly.entity_id
_entity_poly.type
_entity_poly.pdbx_seq_one_letter_code
_entity_poly.pdbx_strand_id
1 'polypeptide(L)'
;MEKEKKHYDRRFRRYVAKLVVEDGRRPADLERELGISYSSLMRWVKAYKDEQNETEKSRQDSLYTATEYKRQLEMSEKARRDLAEE
;
A
#
# COMPACT_ATOMS: atom_id res chain seq x y z
N MET A 1 -34.00 4.79 13.68
CA MET A 1 -33.68 3.77 12.67
C MET A 1 -32.31 3.22 12.99
N GLU A 2 -32.25 2.00 13.51
CA GLU A 2 -31.01 1.32 13.85
C GLU A 2 -30.38 0.83 12.54
N LYS A 3 -29.39 1.56 12.03
CA LYS A 3 -28.59 1.09 10.90
C LYS A 3 -27.70 -0.01 11.42
N GLU A 4 -28.15 -1.25 11.33
CA GLU A 4 -27.30 -2.42 11.52
C GLU A 4 -26.03 -2.24 10.69
N LYS A 5 -24.89 -2.17 11.40
CA LYS A 5 -23.60 -2.05 10.75
C LYS A 5 -23.32 -3.39 10.10
N LYS A 6 -23.61 -3.52 8.81
CA LYS A 6 -23.18 -4.69 8.01
C LYS A 6 -21.66 -4.81 8.15
N HIS A 7 -21.21 -5.81 8.89
CA HIS A 7 -19.80 -6.08 9.09
C HIS A 7 -19.26 -6.82 7.87
N TYR A 8 -18.74 -6.07 6.90
CA TYR A 8 -18.01 -6.65 5.78
C TYR A 8 -16.63 -7.11 6.26
N ASP A 9 -16.20 -8.30 5.84
CA ASP A 9 -14.86 -8.80 6.15
C ASP A 9 -13.76 -7.90 5.55
N ARG A 10 -12.60 -7.83 6.22
CA ARG A 10 -11.49 -6.98 5.78
C ARG A 10 -10.96 -7.40 4.41
N ARG A 11 -10.90 -8.70 4.10
CA ARG A 11 -10.43 -9.20 2.79
C ARG A 11 -11.39 -8.76 1.69
N PHE A 12 -12.68 -8.85 1.96
CA PHE A 12 -13.71 -8.45 1.01
C PHE A 12 -13.64 -6.94 0.70
N ARG A 13 -13.54 -6.08 1.73
CA ARG A 13 -13.38 -4.63 1.53
C ARG A 13 -12.17 -4.29 0.66
N ARG A 14 -11.06 -4.99 0.87
CA ARG A 14 -9.81 -4.79 0.13
C ARG A 14 -9.93 -5.26 -1.32
N TYR A 15 -10.57 -6.42 -1.55
CA TYR A 15 -10.88 -6.90 -2.90
C TYR A 15 -11.73 -5.90 -3.69
N VAL A 16 -12.79 -5.38 -3.09
CA VAL A 16 -13.66 -4.40 -3.75
C VAL A 16 -12.93 -3.09 -4.04
N ALA A 17 -12.09 -2.62 -3.12
CA ALA A 17 -11.24 -1.45 -3.37
C ALA A 17 -10.26 -1.69 -4.53
N LYS A 18 -9.70 -2.90 -4.64
CA LYS A 18 -8.81 -3.31 -5.73
C LYS A 18 -9.51 -3.25 -7.10
N LEU A 19 -10.74 -3.76 -7.20
CA LEU A 19 -11.54 -3.70 -8.43
C LEU A 19 -11.74 -2.24 -8.92
N VAL A 20 -11.90 -1.29 -8.00
CA VAL A 20 -12.09 0.12 -8.38
C VAL A 20 -10.76 0.77 -8.78
N VAL A 21 -9.68 0.52 -8.03
CA VAL A 21 -8.41 1.22 -8.22
C VAL A 21 -7.58 0.61 -9.35
N GLU A 22 -7.52 -0.72 -9.44
CA GLU A 22 -6.71 -1.43 -10.43
C GLU A 22 -7.50 -1.74 -11.71
N ASP A 23 -8.72 -2.27 -11.57
CA ASP A 23 -9.54 -2.63 -12.75
C ASP A 23 -10.41 -1.47 -13.26
N GLY A 24 -10.40 -0.32 -12.58
CA GLY A 24 -11.14 0.88 -13.00
C GLY A 24 -12.67 0.73 -12.94
N ARG A 25 -13.18 -0.24 -12.17
CA ARG A 25 -14.64 -0.46 -12.03
C ARG A 25 -15.30 0.76 -11.37
N ARG A 26 -16.48 1.14 -11.86
CA ARG A 26 -17.22 2.28 -11.27
C ARG A 26 -17.84 1.85 -9.95
N PRO A 27 -17.71 2.64 -8.86
CA PRO A 27 -18.32 2.30 -7.59
C PRO A 27 -19.86 2.23 -7.64
N ALA A 28 -20.49 2.97 -8.58
CA ALA A 28 -21.93 2.91 -8.80
C ALA A 28 -22.40 1.55 -9.35
N ASP A 29 -21.60 0.91 -10.21
CA ASP A 29 -21.92 -0.42 -10.74
C ASP A 29 -21.78 -1.47 -9.63
N LEU A 30 -20.72 -1.36 -8.83
CA LEU A 30 -20.47 -2.22 -7.66
C LEU A 30 -21.54 -2.05 -6.56
N GLU A 31 -22.08 -0.84 -6.38
CA GLU A 31 -23.20 -0.61 -5.46
C GLU A 31 -24.44 -1.41 -5.87
N ARG A 32 -24.75 -1.45 -7.18
CA ARG A 32 -25.89 -2.20 -7.72
C ARG A 32 -25.65 -3.72 -7.70
N GLU A 33 -24.43 -4.15 -7.99
CA GLU A 33 -24.03 -5.57 -8.04
C GLU A 33 -23.93 -6.19 -6.64
N LEU A 34 -23.33 -5.48 -5.68
CA LEU A 34 -23.03 -5.98 -4.35
C LEU A 34 -24.02 -5.50 -3.27
N GLY A 35 -24.89 -4.53 -3.58
CA GLY A 35 -25.83 -3.94 -2.64
C GLY A 35 -25.15 -3.12 -1.52
N ILE A 36 -23.97 -2.59 -1.79
CA ILE A 36 -23.15 -1.84 -0.82
C ILE A 36 -23.28 -0.36 -1.12
N SER A 37 -23.64 0.44 -0.10
CA SER A 37 -23.73 1.89 -0.23
C SER A 37 -22.46 2.49 -0.84
N TYR A 38 -22.63 3.41 -1.80
CA TYR A 38 -21.54 4.16 -2.42
C TYR A 38 -20.58 4.78 -1.40
N SER A 39 -21.11 5.33 -0.29
CA SER A 39 -20.29 5.95 0.75
C SER A 39 -19.32 4.97 1.42
N SER A 40 -19.73 3.71 1.61
CA SER A 40 -18.87 2.66 2.17
C SER A 40 -17.79 2.24 1.18
N LEU A 41 -18.16 2.09 -0.10
CA LEU A 41 -17.22 1.78 -1.17
C LEU A 41 -16.14 2.86 -1.28
N MET A 42 -16.54 4.13 -1.33
CA MET A 42 -15.60 5.26 -1.39
C MET A 42 -14.67 5.31 -0.17
N ARG A 43 -15.17 5.00 1.04
CA ARG A 43 -14.30 4.89 2.23
C ARG A 43 -13.26 3.79 2.08
N TRP A 44 -13.62 2.62 1.55
CA TRP A 44 -12.67 1.52 1.36
C TRP A 44 -11.65 1.82 0.27
N VAL A 45 -12.08 2.43 -0.82
CA VAL A 45 -11.20 2.87 -1.92
C VAL A 45 -10.19 3.90 -1.41
N LYS A 46 -10.63 4.88 -0.61
CA LYS A 46 -9.74 5.86 -0.01
C LYS A 46 -8.73 5.19 0.93
N ALA A 47 -9.19 4.35 1.85
CA ALA A 47 -8.30 3.64 2.77
C ALA A 47 -7.26 2.77 2.04
N TYR A 48 -7.65 2.13 0.93
CA TYR A 48 -6.72 1.36 0.10
C TYR A 48 -5.67 2.24 -0.58
N LYS A 49 -6.07 3.40 -1.13
CA LYS A 49 -5.12 4.36 -1.72
C LYS A 49 -4.16 4.94 -0.70
N ASP A 50 -4.64 5.25 0.50
CA ASP A 50 -3.81 5.76 1.59
C ASP A 50 -2.77 4.70 2.02
N GLU A 51 -3.19 3.42 2.15
CA GLU A 51 -2.29 2.29 2.45
C GLU A 51 -1.24 2.07 1.33
N GLN A 52 -1.63 2.22 0.06
CA GLN A 52 -0.70 2.16 -1.07
C GLN A 52 0.32 3.30 -1.01
N ASN A 53 -0.13 4.54 -0.79
CA ASN A 53 0.76 5.70 -0.68
C ASN A 53 1.73 5.58 0.50
N GLU A 54 1.28 5.07 1.64
CA GLU A 54 2.16 4.83 2.79
C GLU A 54 3.20 3.75 2.47
N THR A 55 2.80 2.66 1.82
CA THR A 55 3.71 1.59 1.38
C THR A 55 4.75 2.12 0.38
N GLU A 56 4.33 2.92 -0.60
CA GLU A 56 5.22 3.51 -1.59
C GLU A 56 6.16 4.54 -0.95
N LYS A 57 5.69 5.32 0.02
CA LYS A 57 6.52 6.25 0.80
C LYS A 57 7.57 5.51 1.63
N SER A 58 7.20 4.41 2.30
CA SER A 58 8.16 3.56 3.02
C SER A 58 9.16 2.90 2.08
N ARG A 59 8.75 2.50 0.88
CA ARG A 59 9.68 2.03 -0.17
C ARG A 59 10.64 3.12 -0.61
N GLN A 60 10.13 4.34 -0.83
CA GLN A 60 10.97 5.49 -1.19
C GLN A 60 11.94 5.87 -0.08
N ASP A 61 11.54 5.79 1.18
CA ASP A 61 12.40 6.01 2.33
C ASP A 61 13.49 4.92 2.45
N SER A 62 13.21 3.71 1.94
CA SER A 62 14.18 2.60 1.87
C SER A 62 15.12 2.69 0.66
N LEU A 63 14.85 3.58 -0.31
CA LEU A 63 15.73 3.81 -1.46
C LEU A 63 16.83 4.79 -1.05
N TYR A 64 17.98 4.23 -0.66
CA TYR A 64 19.21 5.00 -0.47
C TYR A 64 19.50 5.83 -1.72
N THR A 65 19.78 7.12 -1.54
CA THR A 65 20.23 7.96 -2.66
C THR A 65 21.57 7.42 -3.18
N ALA A 66 21.88 7.68 -4.46
CA ALA A 66 23.11 7.18 -5.10
C ALA A 66 24.40 7.48 -4.31
N THR A 67 24.42 8.61 -3.58
CA THR A 67 25.51 9.02 -2.70
C THR A 67 25.60 8.18 -1.42
N GLU A 68 24.46 7.87 -0.80
CA GLU A 68 24.44 7.08 0.43
C GLU A 68 24.78 5.61 0.14
N TYR A 69 24.38 5.09 -1.02
CA TYR A 69 24.75 3.75 -1.49
C TYR A 69 26.27 3.61 -1.70
N LYS A 70 26.92 4.63 -2.30
CA LYS A 70 28.38 4.67 -2.46
C LYS A 70 29.13 4.60 -1.14
N ARG A 71 28.74 5.44 -0.16
CA ARG A 71 29.35 5.44 1.18
C ARG A 71 29.25 4.09 1.86
N GLN A 72 28.12 3.40 1.72
CA GLN A 72 27.92 2.09 2.32
C GLN A 72 28.79 1.02 1.66
N LEU A 73 28.97 1.08 0.34
CA LEU A 73 29.88 0.20 -0.39
C LEU A 73 31.32 0.42 0.07
N GLU A 74 31.79 1.67 0.11
CA GLU A 74 33.14 2.02 0.55
C GLU A 74 33.41 1.57 1.99
N MET A 75 32.44 1.75 2.90
CA MET A 75 32.55 1.25 4.27
C MET A 75 32.62 -0.29 4.35
N SER A 76 31.80 -0.99 3.55
CA SER A 76 31.81 -2.46 3.52
C SER A 76 33.08 -3.01 2.90
N GLU A 77 33.58 -2.39 1.82
CA GLU A 77 34.84 -2.74 1.19
C GLU A 77 36.03 -2.50 2.11
N LYS A 78 36.03 -1.37 2.84
CA LYS A 78 37.05 -1.08 3.84
C LYS A 78 37.03 -2.11 4.98
N ALA A 79 35.86 -2.42 5.53
CA ALA A 79 35.72 -3.44 6.57
C ALA A 79 36.18 -4.82 6.09
N ARG A 80 35.88 -5.19 4.84
CA ARG A 80 36.33 -6.45 4.23
C ARG A 80 37.84 -6.50 4.04
N ARG A 81 38.45 -5.34 3.74
CA ARG A 81 39.90 -5.21 3.60
C ARG A 81 40.61 -5.32 4.95
N ASP A 82 40.10 -4.61 5.96
CA ASP A 82 40.66 -4.64 7.31
C ASP A 82 40.61 -6.06 7.90
N LEU A 83 39.56 -6.84 7.61
CA LEU A 83 39.44 -8.25 8.02
C LEU A 83 40.35 -9.21 7.25
N ALA A 84 40.80 -8.84 6.04
CA ALA A 84 41.67 -9.67 5.21
C ALA A 84 43.17 -9.40 5.46
N GLU A 85 43.49 -8.28 6.12
CA GLU A 85 44.85 -7.91 6.53
C GLU A 85 45.18 -8.40 7.97
N GLU A 86 44.21 -8.95 8.71
CA GLU A 86 44.37 -9.69 9.99
C GLU A 86 44.48 -11.20 9.76
#